data_AF-A0A1F9ZXM4-F1
#
_entry.id   AF-A0A1F9ZXM4-F1
#
_cell.length_a   1.000
_cell.length_b   1.000
_cell.length_c   1.000
_cell.angle_alpha   90.00
_cell.angle_beta   90.00
_cell.angle_gamma   90.00
#
_symmetry.space_group_name_H-M   'P 1'
#
loop_
_entity.id
_entity.type
_entity.pdbx_description
1 polymer ?
#
loop_
_entity_poly.entity_id
_entity_poly.type
_entity_poly.pdbx_seq_one_letter_code
_entity_poly.pdbx_strand_id
1 'polypeptide(L)'
;MLYIWTAKLKEGKEKEYKAWSMKNMAEYRKRAPAGWKLVGAYGTTMALAKFDVAWIWQFRRWKDVDTFFDLEDKILDRLMDEESKFLLPGTTRGVVIREMEDWLMPITKPKK
;
A
#
# COMPACT_ATOMS: atom_id res chain seq x y z
N MET A 1 11.85 0.54 -4.43
CA MET A 1 11.25 -0.38 -3.43
C MET A 1 9.74 -0.37 -3.60
N LEU A 2 9.08 -1.49 -3.33
CA LEU A 2 7.62 -1.59 -3.38
C LEU A 2 7.09 -1.82 -1.96
N TYR A 3 6.22 -0.93 -1.50
CA TYR A 3 5.40 -1.14 -0.31
C TYR A 3 4.08 -1.75 -0.74
N ILE A 4 3.80 -2.95 -0.24
CA ILE A 4 2.54 -3.65 -0.47
C ILE A 4 1.77 -3.59 0.84
N TRP A 5 0.62 -2.94 0.80
CA TRP A 5 -0.38 -2.96 1.85
C TRP A 5 -1.51 -3.90 1.45
N THR A 6 -1.87 -4.84 2.32
CA THR A 6 -2.95 -5.80 2.08
C THR A 6 -3.96 -5.75 3.20
N ALA A 7 -5.22 -6.03 2.91
CA ALA A 7 -6.28 -6.11 3.92
C ALA A 7 -7.35 -7.14 3.54
N LYS A 8 -8.11 -7.58 4.54
CA LYS A 8 -9.41 -8.23 4.31
C LYS A 8 -10.53 -7.22 4.41
N LEU A 9 -11.57 -7.43 3.62
CA LEU A 9 -12.80 -6.66 3.67
C LEU A 9 -13.78 -7.30 4.67
N LYS A 10 -14.69 -6.49 5.19
CA LYS A 10 -15.87 -7.00 5.88
C LYS A 10 -16.76 -7.72 4.86
N GLU A 11 -17.48 -8.73 5.34
CA GLU A 11 -18.37 -9.54 4.50
C GLU A 11 -19.34 -8.66 3.69
N GLY A 12 -19.41 -8.90 2.37
CA GLY A 12 -20.32 -8.20 1.46
C GLY A 12 -19.88 -6.79 1.04
N LYS A 13 -18.69 -6.32 1.44
CA LYS A 13 -18.19 -4.98 1.12
C LYS A 13 -17.37 -4.88 -0.16
N GLU A 14 -17.16 -5.97 -0.90
CA GLU A 14 -16.29 -6.01 -2.08
C GLU A 14 -16.75 -5.06 -3.19
N LYS A 15 -18.07 -5.03 -3.47
CA LYS A 15 -18.63 -4.17 -4.51
C LYS A 15 -18.55 -2.69 -4.14
N GLU A 16 -18.91 -2.36 -2.90
CA GLU A 16 -18.86 -1.00 -2.36
C GLU A 16 -17.41 -0.50 -2.33
N TYR A 17 -16.49 -1.33 -1.85
CA TYR A 17 -15.07 -1.03 -1.80
C TYR A 17 -14.51 -0.79 -3.21
N LYS A 18 -14.81 -1.67 -4.18
CA LYS A 18 -14.38 -1.47 -5.57
C LYS A 18 -14.86 -0.13 -6.13
N ALA A 19 -16.14 0.21 -5.94
CA ALA A 19 -16.69 1.47 -6.42
C ALA A 19 -16.03 2.67 -5.75
N TRP A 20 -15.82 2.61 -4.43
CA TRP A 20 -15.13 3.62 -3.66
C TRP A 20 -13.67 3.79 -4.10
N SER A 21 -12.92 2.71 -4.28
CA SER A 21 -11.52 2.77 -4.72
C SER A 21 -11.40 3.37 -6.12
N MET A 22 -12.26 2.96 -7.07
CA MET A 22 -12.23 3.51 -8.43
C MET A 22 -12.54 5.00 -8.47
N LYS A 23 -13.46 5.47 -7.60
CA LYS A 23 -13.80 6.89 -7.47
C LYS A 23 -12.64 7.73 -6.91
N ASN A 24 -11.89 7.18 -5.95
CA ASN A 24 -10.90 7.94 -5.19
C ASN A 24 -9.44 7.72 -5.63
N MET A 25 -9.17 6.74 -6.50
CA MET A 25 -7.83 6.40 -7.01
C MET A 25 -7.07 7.59 -7.61
N ALA A 26 -7.77 8.53 -8.26
CA ALA A 26 -7.14 9.74 -8.80
C ALA A 26 -6.62 10.67 -7.70
N GLU A 27 -7.35 10.83 -6.60
CA GLU A 27 -6.94 11.66 -5.46
C GLU A 27 -5.74 11.05 -4.75
N TYR A 28 -5.71 9.73 -4.54
CA TYR A 28 -4.55 9.05 -3.96
C TYR A 28 -3.28 9.22 -4.81
N ARG A 29 -3.40 9.20 -6.14
CA ARG A 29 -2.25 9.47 -7.03
C ARG A 29 -1.78 10.92 -6.94
N LYS A 30 -2.72 11.86 -6.91
CA LYS A 30 -2.44 13.30 -6.85
C LYS A 30 -1.76 13.70 -5.54
N ARG A 31 -2.14 13.05 -4.45
CA ARG A 31 -1.69 13.33 -3.07
C ARG A 31 -0.62 12.37 -2.58
N ALA A 32 -0.02 11.59 -3.48
CA ALA A 32 1.09 10.72 -3.10
C ALA A 32 2.21 11.58 -2.47
N PRO A 33 2.73 11.19 -1.29
CA PRO A 33 3.82 11.93 -0.65
C PRO A 33 5.03 12.07 -1.58
N ALA A 34 5.90 13.04 -1.29
CA ALA A 34 7.11 13.24 -2.08
C ALA A 34 7.97 11.96 -2.10
N GLY A 35 8.38 11.52 -3.29
CA GLY A 35 9.14 10.28 -3.45
C GLY A 35 8.31 8.99 -3.46
N TRP A 36 7.00 9.10 -3.21
CA TRP A 36 6.04 8.00 -3.34
C TRP A 36 5.27 8.06 -4.66
N LYS A 37 4.89 6.89 -5.14
CA LYS A 37 4.03 6.72 -6.30
C LYS A 37 3.07 5.56 -6.06
N LEU A 38 1.77 5.81 -6.22
CA LEU A 38 0.81 4.71 -6.27
C LEU A 38 0.98 3.94 -7.58
N VAL A 39 1.35 2.66 -7.49
CA VAL A 39 1.41 1.75 -8.63
C VAL A 39 0.00 1.31 -8.99
N GLY A 40 -0.78 0.90 -7.99
CA GLY A 40 -2.18 0.55 -8.19
C GLY A 40 -2.83 -0.06 -6.94
N ALA A 41 -4.14 -0.24 -7.04
CA ALA A 41 -4.96 -0.97 -6.09
C ALA A 41 -5.59 -2.18 -6.80
N TYR A 42 -5.59 -3.32 -6.14
CA TYR A 42 -5.92 -4.62 -6.72
C TYR A 42 -6.87 -5.38 -5.79
N GLY A 43 -7.89 -6.02 -6.36
CA GLY A 43 -8.74 -6.98 -5.64
C GLY A 43 -8.38 -8.41 -6.06
N THR A 44 -8.42 -9.35 -5.13
CA THR A 44 -8.12 -10.75 -5.41
C THR A 44 -9.28 -11.42 -6.15
N THR A 45 -9.03 -11.95 -7.33
CA THR A 45 -10.01 -12.74 -8.11
C THR A 45 -9.86 -14.24 -7.91
N MET A 46 -8.67 -14.69 -7.51
CA MET A 46 -8.36 -16.07 -7.15
C MET A 46 -7.50 -16.03 -5.88
N ALA A 47 -8.14 -16.25 -4.74
CA ALA A 47 -7.53 -16.04 -3.43
C ALA A 47 -6.65 -17.23 -3.02
N LEU A 48 -5.42 -17.28 -3.55
CA LEU A 48 -4.36 -18.16 -3.02
C LEU A 48 -3.73 -17.58 -1.73
N ALA A 49 -4.01 -16.32 -1.42
CA ALA A 49 -3.50 -15.59 -0.25
C ALA A 49 -4.63 -15.13 0.68
N LYS A 50 -4.30 -14.89 1.96
CA LYS A 50 -5.26 -14.51 3.02
C LYS A 50 -5.56 -13.00 3.05
N PHE A 51 -5.82 -12.37 1.90
CA PHE A 51 -6.26 -10.98 1.80
C PHE A 51 -7.23 -10.82 0.63
N ASP A 52 -8.09 -9.80 0.68
CA ASP A 52 -9.07 -9.52 -0.38
C ASP A 52 -8.60 -8.41 -1.31
N VAL A 53 -7.80 -7.48 -0.78
CA VAL A 53 -7.32 -6.30 -1.50
C VAL A 53 -5.86 -6.01 -1.20
N ALA A 54 -5.18 -5.42 -2.19
CA ALA A 54 -3.79 -5.00 -2.09
C ALA A 54 -3.58 -3.62 -2.75
N TRP A 55 -2.90 -2.72 -2.04
CA TRP A 55 -2.41 -1.45 -2.56
C TRP A 55 -0.90 -1.52 -2.67
N ILE A 56 -0.40 -1.21 -3.87
CA ILE A 56 1.02 -1.26 -4.17
C ILE A 56 1.50 0.16 -4.41
N TRP A 57 2.47 0.55 -3.60
CA TRP A 57 3.13 1.83 -3.65
C TRP A 57 4.61 1.63 -3.95
N GLN A 58 5.20 2.57 -4.67
CA GLN A 58 6.62 2.58 -4.98
C GLN A 58 7.27 3.80 -4.32
N PHE A 59 8.41 3.59 -3.67
CA PHE A 59 9.26 4.66 -3.16
C PHE A 59 10.73 4.35 -3.42
N ARG A 60 11.58 5.39 -3.45
CA ARG A 60 12.98 5.27 -3.91
C ARG A 60 13.96 5.07 -2.77
N ARG A 61 13.82 5.81 -1.67
CA ARG A 61 14.79 5.85 -0.57
C ARG A 61 14.08 5.59 0.76
N TRP A 62 14.77 4.99 1.73
CA TRP A 62 14.19 4.75 3.05
C TRP A 62 13.74 6.03 3.74
N LYS A 63 14.46 7.14 3.56
CA LYS A 63 14.05 8.46 4.08
C LYS A 63 12.72 8.97 3.49
N ASP A 64 12.29 8.44 2.34
CA ASP A 64 11.00 8.82 1.77
C ASP A 64 9.88 8.20 2.62
N VAL A 65 10.15 7.13 3.39
CA VAL A 65 9.17 6.55 4.32
C VAL A 65 8.79 7.54 5.42
N ASP A 66 9.73 8.34 5.92
CA ASP A 66 9.44 9.38 6.90
C ASP A 66 8.43 10.39 6.34
N THR A 67 8.55 10.75 5.05
CA THR A 67 7.58 11.65 4.39
C THR A 67 6.17 11.09 4.25
N PHE A 68 6.00 9.75 4.34
CA PHE A 68 4.67 9.14 4.37
C PHE A 68 4.02 9.29 5.75
N PHE A 69 4.82 9.15 6.82
CA PHE A 69 4.33 9.27 8.20
C PHE A 69 4.14 10.73 8.64
N ASP A 70 4.96 11.63 8.12
CA ASP A 70 4.89 13.08 8.39
C ASP A 70 3.89 13.81 7.48
N LEU A 71 3.20 13.10 6.58
CA LEU A 71 2.25 13.72 5.66
C LEU A 71 0.98 14.13 6.40
N GLU A 72 0.77 15.44 6.55
CA GLU A 72 -0.51 16.00 6.97
C GLU A 72 -1.34 16.43 5.75
N ASP A 73 -2.29 15.58 5.31
CA ASP A 73 -3.26 15.93 4.28
C ASP A 73 -4.67 15.51 4.71
N LYS A 74 -5.47 16.50 5.13
CA LYS A 74 -6.86 16.32 5.60
C LYS A 74 -7.75 15.55 4.63
N ILE A 75 -7.48 15.62 3.32
CA ILE A 75 -8.26 14.90 2.32
C ILE A 75 -7.80 13.45 2.26
N LEU A 76 -6.50 13.19 2.36
CA LEU A 76 -5.98 11.83 2.45
C LEU A 76 -6.45 11.16 3.74
N ASP A 77 -6.41 11.87 4.87
CA ASP A 77 -6.91 11.38 6.16
C ASP A 77 -8.38 10.96 6.07
N ARG A 78 -9.22 11.82 5.48
CA ARG A 78 -10.64 11.51 5.25
C ARG A 78 -10.81 10.27 4.38
N LEU A 79 -10.01 10.12 3.32
CA LEU A 79 -10.07 8.96 2.44
C LEU A 79 -9.65 7.68 3.18
N MET A 80 -8.60 7.74 3.99
CA MET A 80 -8.17 6.60 4.82
C MET A 80 -9.22 6.23 5.87
N ASP A 81 -9.89 7.21 6.47
CA ASP A 81 -11.01 6.99 7.39
C ASP A 81 -12.21 6.34 6.69
N GLU A 82 -12.57 6.81 5.49
CA GLU A 82 -13.61 6.18 4.67
C GLU A 82 -13.22 4.74 4.29
N GLU A 83 -11.97 4.52 3.91
CA GLU A 83 -11.44 3.20 3.55
C GLU A 83 -11.56 2.22 4.72
N SER A 84 -11.18 2.66 5.92
CA SER A 84 -11.16 1.85 7.14
C SER A 84 -12.52 1.22 7.47
N LYS A 85 -13.63 1.84 7.04
CA LYS A 85 -14.99 1.36 7.27
C LYS A 85 -15.27 0.04 6.56
N PHE A 86 -14.60 -0.22 5.44
CA PHE A 86 -14.74 -1.45 4.66
C PHE A 86 -13.87 -2.59 5.18
N LEU A 87 -12.82 -2.29 5.94
CA LEU A 87 -11.78 -3.25 6.31
C LEU A 87 -12.15 -4.05 7.55
N LEU A 88 -11.78 -5.33 7.57
CA LEU A 88 -11.86 -6.15 8.78
C LEU A 88 -10.69 -5.78 9.71
N PRO A 89 -10.95 -5.32 10.96
CA PRO A 89 -9.89 -4.91 11.88
C PRO A 89 -8.87 -6.03 12.14
N GLY A 90 -7.59 -5.66 12.27
CA GLY A 90 -6.49 -6.60 12.54
C GLY A 90 -6.05 -7.44 11.34
N THR A 91 -6.60 -7.21 10.14
CA THR A 91 -6.22 -7.93 8.91
C THR A 91 -5.30 -7.15 7.99
N THR A 92 -5.03 -5.89 8.31
CA THR A 92 -4.13 -5.04 7.55
C THR A 92 -2.69 -5.50 7.76
N ARG A 93 -1.92 -5.58 6.69
CA ARG A 93 -0.48 -5.90 6.74
C ARG A 93 0.26 -5.09 5.68
N GLY A 94 1.34 -4.42 6.11
CA GLY A 94 2.29 -3.76 5.23
C GLY A 94 3.57 -4.56 5.11
N VAL A 95 4.12 -4.67 3.91
CA VAL A 95 5.46 -5.23 3.66
C VAL A 95 6.19 -4.39 2.63
N VAL A 96 7.48 -4.18 2.83
CA VAL A 96 8.36 -3.60 1.80
C VAL A 96 9.12 -4.73 1.14
N ILE A 97 9.01 -4.81 -0.18
CA ILE A 97 9.76 -5.74 -1.01
C ILE A 97 10.70 -4.98 -1.95
N ARG A 98 11.72 -5.70 -2.40
CA ARG A 98 12.71 -5.24 -3.36
C ARG A 98 12.87 -6.28 -4.45
N GLU A 99 13.48 -5.88 -5.55
CA GLU A 99 13.92 -6.83 -6.56
C GLU A 99 14.97 -7.77 -5.95
N MET A 100 15.01 -9.01 -6.42
CA MET A 100 15.85 -10.05 -5.83
C MET A 100 17.34 -9.67 -5.85
N GLU A 101 17.78 -8.95 -6.89
CA GLU A 101 19.14 -8.44 -7.01
C GLU A 101 19.53 -7.43 -5.91
N ASP A 102 18.54 -6.74 -5.33
CA ASP A 102 18.70 -5.64 -4.36
C ASP A 102 18.15 -5.99 -2.95
N TRP A 103 17.65 -7.22 -2.75
CA TRP A 103 16.89 -7.60 -1.55
C TRP A 103 17.76 -7.63 -0.29
N LEU A 104 18.99 -8.11 -0.40
CA LEU A 104 19.98 -8.09 0.68
C LEU A 104 21.09 -7.11 0.31
N MET A 105 21.63 -6.37 1.29
CA MET A 105 22.90 -5.69 1.06
C MET A 105 23.89 -6.73 0.53
N PRO A 106 24.73 -6.39 -0.48
CA PRO A 106 25.69 -7.36 -1.01
C PRO A 106 26.45 -7.96 0.16
N ILE A 107 26.51 -9.30 0.20
CA ILE A 107 27.39 -10.01 1.13
C ILE A 107 28.76 -9.41 0.88
N THR A 108 29.23 -8.55 1.78
CA THR A 108 30.57 -8.02 1.73
C THR A 108 31.46 -9.25 1.76
N LYS A 109 32.07 -9.60 0.62
CA LYS A 109 33.11 -10.64 0.61
C LYS A 109 34.07 -10.25 1.75
N PRO A 110 34.31 -11.13 2.73
CA PRO A 110 35.26 -10.80 3.79
C PRO A 110 36.56 -10.40 3.09
N LYS A 111 37.10 -9.23 3.46
CA LYS A 111 38.41 -8.80 2.97
C LYS A 111 39.39 -9.93 3.31
N LYS A 112 39.95 -10.55 2.27
CA LYS A 112 41.11 -11.44 2.41
C LYS A 112 42.33 -10.61 2.80
#